data_AF-A0A6M4G055-F1
#
_entry.id   AF-A0A6M4G055-F1
#
_cell.length_a   1.000
_cell.length_b   1.000
_cell.length_c   1.000
_cell.angle_alpha   90.00
_cell.angle_beta   90.00
_cell.angle_gamma   90.00
#
_symmetry.space_group_name_H-M   'P 1'
#
loop_
_entity.id
_entity.type
_entity.pdbx_description
1 polymer ?
#
loop_
_entity_poly.entity_id
_entity_poly.type
_entity_poly.pdbx_seq_one_letter_code
_entity_poly.pdbx_strand_id
1 'polypeptide(L)' 'MILPIIGFLAGQLLAGMDGAWIGAAIGLTGAIGFSAVTFYALLQAGRRR' A
#
# COMPACT_ATOMS: atom_id res chain seq x y z
N MET A 1 -7.27 3.27 -0.38
CA MET A 1 -6.49 4.36 -1.02
C MET A 1 -5.81 5.32 -0.02
N ILE A 2 -5.98 5.15 1.30
CA ILE A 2 -5.36 6.04 2.30
C ILE A 2 -3.89 5.71 2.61
N LEU A 3 -3.43 4.49 2.29
CA LEU A 3 -2.09 4.01 2.62
C LEU A 3 -0.93 4.82 1.99
N PRO A 4 -1.00 5.26 0.72
CA PRO A 4 0.02 6.13 0.14
C PRO A 4 0.06 7.51 0.82
N ILE A 5 -1.10 8.03 1.24
CA ILE A 5 -1.21 9.33 1.92
C ILE A 5 -0.58 9.24 3.31
N ILE A 6 -0.86 8.18 4.06
CA ILE A 6 -0.23 7.93 5.36
C ILE A 6 1.29 7.75 5.18
N GLY A 7 1.71 6.99 4.17
CA GLY A 7 3.12 6.81 3.84
C GLY A 7 3.82 8.12 3.52
N PHE A 8 3.19 9.00 2.73
CA PHE A 8 3.70 10.33 2.40
C PHE A 8 3.89 11.19 3.66
N LEU A 9 2.86 11.29 4.50
CA LEU A 9 2.89 12.11 5.71
C LEU A 9 3.91 11.59 6.73
N ALA A 10 3.98 10.26 6.93
CA ALA A 10 4.95 9.64 7.81
C ALA A 10 6.38 9.83 7.29
N GLY A 11 6.59 9.65 5.98
CA GLY A 11 7.88 9.87 5.32
C GLY A 11 8.35 11.33 5.43
N GLN A 12 7.42 12.29 5.25
CA GLN A 12 7.70 13.71 5.42
C GLN A 12 8.14 14.04 6.85
N LEU A 13 7.45 13.48 7.84
CA LEU A 13 7.75 13.68 9.25
C LEU A 13 9.15 13.14 9.64
N LEU A 14 9.57 12.01 9.06
CA LEU A 14 10.80 11.32 9.45
C LEU A 14 12.03 11.78 8.68
N ALA A 15 11.89 12.14 7.40
CA ALA A 15 13.02 12.41 6.52
C ALA A 15 12.77 13.56 5.53
N GLY A 16 11.81 14.44 5.81
CA GLY A 16 11.54 15.62 5.00
C GLY A 16 10.99 15.29 3.61
N MET A 17 11.25 16.15 2.63
CA MET A 17 10.63 16.04 1.30
C MET A 17 11.01 14.74 0.58
N ASP A 18 12.27 14.31 0.65
CA ASP A 18 12.72 13.05 0.06
C ASP A 18 12.07 11.84 0.76
N GLY A 19 11.97 11.90 2.09
CA GLY A 19 11.23 10.91 2.87
C GLY A 19 9.77 10.78 2.47
N ALA A 20 9.11 11.90 2.15
CA ALA A 20 7.70 11.92 1.77
C ALA A 20 7.44 11.14 0.47
N TRP A 21 8.27 11.34 -0.56
CA TRP A 21 8.15 10.62 -1.83
C TRP A 21 8.42 9.13 -1.67
N ILE A 22 9.45 8.77 -0.91
CA ILE A 22 9.78 7.37 -0.61
C ILE A 22 8.65 6.71 0.19
N GLY A 23 8.15 7.39 1.23
CA GLY A 23 7.05 6.90 2.05
C GLY A 23 5.76 6.70 1.26
N ALA A 24 5.44 7.61 0.33
CA ALA A 24 4.30 7.47 -0.58
C ALA A 24 4.45 6.25 -1.51
N ALA A 25 5.64 6.04 -2.07
CA ALA A 25 5.93 4.90 -2.94
C ALA A 25 5.80 3.56 -2.21
N ILE A 26 6.31 3.48 -0.97
CA ILE A 26 6.14 2.30 -0.11
C ILE A 26 4.66 2.07 0.20
N GLY A 27 3.93 3.12 0.60
CA GLY A 27 2.50 3.03 0.91
C GLY A 27 1.66 2.60 -0.30
N LEU A 28 2.01 3.05 -1.51
CA LEU A 28 1.37 2.62 -2.75
C LEU A 28 1.67 1.14 -3.06
N THR A 29 2.93 0.74 -2.94
CA THR A 29 3.35 -0.64 -3.21
C THR A 29 2.67 -1.61 -2.24
N GLY A 30 2.59 -1.26 -0.96
CA GLY A 30 1.88 -2.05 0.05
C GLY A 30 0.39 -2.17 -0.25
N ALA A 31 -0.26 -1.10 -0.70
CA ALA A 31 -1.69 -1.11 -1.03
C ALA A 31 -1.98 -2.03 -2.22
N ILE A 32 -1.17 -1.94 -3.29
CA ILE A 32 -1.31 -2.79 -4.47
C ILE A 32 -1.07 -4.26 -4.10
N GLY A 33 0.01 -4.54 -3.35
CA GLY A 33 0.33 -5.89 -2.90
C GLY A 33 -0.79 -6.51 -2.05
N PHE A 34 -1.31 -5.74 -1.09
CA PHE A 34 -2.44 -6.19 -0.26
C PHE A 34 -3.68 -6.49 -1.10
N SER A 35 -4.07 -5.57 -2.00
CA SER A 35 -5.22 -5.77 -2.88
C SER A 35 -5.05 -7.00 -3.79
N ALA A 36 -3.85 -7.24 -4.31
CA ALA A 36 -3.55 -8.42 -5.13
C ALA A 36 -3.71 -9.73 -4.34
N VAL A 37 -3.18 -9.78 -3.10
CA VAL A 37 -3.32 -10.94 -2.22
C VAL A 37 -4.78 -11.17 -1.85
N THR A 38 -5.51 -10.12 -1.47
CA THR A 38 -6.94 -10.22 -1.16
C THR A 38 -7.74 -10.72 -2.37
N PHE A 39 -7.47 -10.20 -3.57
CA PHE A 39 -8.15 -10.62 -4.79
C PHE A 39 -7.87 -12.10 -5.10
N TYR A 40 -6.62 -12.55 -4.99
CA TYR A 40 -6.25 -13.95 -5.18
C TYR A 40 -6.96 -14.87 -4.18
N ALA A 41 -7.04 -14.47 -2.91
CA ALA A 41 -7.74 -15.23 -1.88
C ALA A 41 -9.25 -15.37 -2.19
N LEU A 42 -9.89 -14.28 -2.66
CA LEU A 42 -11.29 -14.29 -3.06
C LEU A 42 -11.54 -15.21 -4.26
N LEU A 43 -10.66 -15.18 -5.27
CA LEU A 43 -10.74 -16.10 -6.41
C LEU A 43 -10.65 -17.57 -5.98
N GLN A 44 -9.70 -17.89 -5.08
CA GLN A 44 -9.60 -19.26 -4.56
C GLN A 44 -10.82 -19.68 -3.74
N ALA A 45 -11.39 -18.77 -2.94
CA ALA A 45 -12.61 -19.04 -2.20
C ALA A 45 -13.80 -19.30 -3.15
N GLY A 46 -13.89 -18.54 -4.24
CA GLY A 46 -14.92 -18.72 -5.27
C GLY A 46 -14.79 -20.03 -6.05
N ARG A 47 -13.55 -20.47 -6.36
CA ARG A 47 -13.29 -21.75 -7.05
C ARG A 47 -13.61 -23.00 -6.24
N ARG A 48 -13.76 -22.87 -4.91
CA ARG A 48 -14.11 -23.97 -4.01
C ARG A 48 -15.62 -24.15 -3.84
N ARG A 49 -16.44 -23.32 -4.50
CA ARG A 49 -17.89 -23.47 -4.59
C ARG A 49 -18.26 -23.98 -5.97
#